data_AF-A0A103ECC9-F1
#
_entry.id   AF-A0A103ECC9-F1
#
_cell.length_a   1.000
_cell.length_b   1.000
_cell.length_c   1.000
_cell.angle_alpha   90.00
_cell.angle_beta   90.00
_cell.angle_gamma   90.00
#
_symmetry.space_group_name_H-M   'P 1'
#
loop_
_entity.id
_entity.type
_entity.pdbx_description
1 polymer ?
#
loop_
_entity_poly.entity_id
_entity_poly.type
_entity_poly.pdbx_seq_one_letter_code
_entity_poly.pdbx_strand_id
1 'polypeptide(L)'
;MTAEISPLGFRADRTWQVFSALHVLSDLRALDMPIAAAEDLVRSIRNCQNADGGFSEQPGQLSDVFATYCATVSLRLLNSEPLNPQACIDYVNRCQNPDGGFGNVPGLRSDIWHTNLAVLSLHALEAEPADKRGVFAFALACRCADGGFSNMPGLPPDTFSTYRAVSTLGALGKRLAHVTATVDWLRALQDPSGPFLYRPGRARSLVGTYMAIASLYLLDSEPKFPEEAKQWVALHQKEDGGFGPLGTTSATTDESFTCIQTLLILQRSLTPYWVAVVN
;
A
#
# COMPACT_ATOMS: atom_id res chain seq x y z
N MET A 1 0.82 -28.95 7.58
CA MET A 1 -0.44 -28.19 7.52
C MET A 1 -0.07 -26.79 7.04
N THR A 2 -0.10 -26.64 5.72
CA THR A 2 -0.73 -25.55 4.95
C THR A 2 -1.00 -24.21 5.65
N ALA A 3 -0.33 -23.17 5.11
CA ALA A 3 -0.59 -21.73 5.13
C ALA A 3 0.56 -20.95 5.74
N GLU A 4 1.27 -20.22 4.88
CA GLU A 4 2.20 -19.14 5.23
C GLU A 4 3.10 -19.39 6.43
N ILE A 5 4.17 -20.15 6.23
CA ILE A 5 5.33 -19.89 7.08
C ILE A 5 6.09 -18.76 6.40
N SER A 6 6.72 -17.91 7.22
CA SER A 6 7.46 -16.64 7.00
C SER A 6 8.64 -16.61 7.97
N PRO A 7 9.97 -16.72 7.67
CA PRO A 7 11.07 -17.22 8.52
C PRO A 7 10.96 -16.74 9.94
N LEU A 8 10.44 -17.51 10.86
CA LEU A 8 9.66 -18.76 10.91
C LEU A 8 9.52 -19.75 9.69
N GLY A 9 9.15 -19.38 8.45
CA GLY A 9 9.44 -20.07 7.15
C GLY A 9 8.83 -19.60 5.78
N PHE A 10 9.12 -18.39 5.21
CA PHE A 10 8.51 -17.73 3.98
C PHE A 10 8.53 -18.65 2.75
N ARG A 11 7.50 -18.57 1.90
CA ARG A 11 7.61 -18.86 0.47
C ARG A 11 7.08 -17.72 -0.40
N ALA A 12 8.01 -16.91 -0.92
CA ALA A 12 8.09 -16.49 -2.32
C ALA A 12 9.52 -15.98 -2.58
N ASP A 13 10.26 -16.69 -3.42
CA ASP A 13 11.71 -16.61 -3.66
C ASP A 13 12.62 -17.02 -2.47
N ARG A 14 13.86 -17.43 -2.75
CA ARG A 14 14.78 -18.03 -1.75
C ARG A 14 15.48 -16.97 -0.88
N THR A 15 15.04 -15.73 -0.93
CA THR A 15 15.69 -14.58 -0.30
C THR A 15 14.65 -13.68 0.38
N TRP A 16 14.85 -13.43 1.67
CA TRP A 16 14.03 -12.50 2.44
C TRP A 16 14.02 -11.09 1.83
N GLN A 17 12.88 -10.38 1.90
CA GLN A 17 12.65 -9.03 1.38
C GLN A 17 11.81 -8.21 2.38
N VAL A 18 12.12 -6.93 2.55
CA VAL A 18 11.35 -6.04 3.46
C VAL A 18 9.92 -5.82 2.98
N PHE A 19 9.65 -5.87 1.67
CA PHE A 19 8.30 -5.84 1.12
C PHE A 19 7.44 -7.00 1.63
N SER A 20 7.96 -8.23 1.53
CA SER A 20 7.26 -9.43 2.02
C SER A 20 7.02 -9.38 3.54
N ALA A 21 7.94 -8.74 4.29
CA ALA A 21 7.78 -8.51 5.71
C ALA A 21 6.53 -7.70 6.03
N LEU A 22 6.37 -6.57 5.35
CA LEU A 22 5.27 -5.64 5.60
C LEU A 22 3.94 -6.35 5.40
N HIS A 23 3.75 -6.98 4.25
CA HIS A 23 2.49 -7.64 3.91
C HIS A 23 2.11 -8.72 4.91
N VAL A 24 3.04 -9.61 5.27
CA VAL A 24 2.75 -10.66 6.27
C VAL A 24 2.53 -10.07 7.66
N LEU A 25 3.29 -9.06 8.07
CA LEU A 25 3.05 -8.39 9.34
C LEU A 25 1.68 -7.73 9.40
N SER A 26 1.28 -7.05 8.33
CA SER A 26 -0.03 -6.44 8.20
C SER A 26 -1.14 -7.48 8.30
N ASP A 27 -1.03 -8.62 7.62
CA ASP A 27 -2.03 -9.69 7.70
C ASP A 27 -2.09 -10.33 9.08
N LEU A 28 -0.94 -10.68 9.67
CA LEU A 28 -0.91 -11.25 11.03
C LEU A 28 -1.53 -10.28 12.05
N ARG A 29 -1.24 -8.99 11.96
CA ARG A 29 -1.84 -7.98 12.83
C ARG A 29 -3.33 -7.80 12.58
N ALA A 30 -3.77 -7.77 11.32
CA ALA A 30 -5.17 -7.62 10.94
C ALA A 30 -6.02 -8.82 11.37
N LEU A 31 -5.42 -10.01 11.46
CA LEU A 31 -6.05 -11.25 11.90
C LEU A 31 -5.86 -11.55 13.39
N ASP A 32 -5.23 -10.65 14.15
CA ASP A 32 -4.87 -10.84 15.57
C ASP A 32 -4.06 -12.14 15.83
N MET A 33 -3.16 -12.47 14.91
CA MET A 33 -2.29 -13.63 14.99
C MET A 33 -0.93 -13.28 15.62
N PRO A 34 -0.31 -14.23 16.34
CA PRO A 34 0.99 -13.99 16.96
C PRO A 34 2.09 -13.84 15.92
N ILE A 35 2.94 -12.82 16.09
CA ILE A 35 4.17 -12.63 15.32
C ILE A 35 5.30 -13.31 16.09
N ALA A 36 5.69 -14.51 15.67
CA ALA A 36 6.84 -15.17 16.29
C ALA A 36 8.18 -14.62 15.72
N ALA A 37 9.25 -14.72 16.53
CA ALA A 37 10.58 -14.18 16.24
C ALA A 37 10.60 -12.69 15.86
N ALA A 38 9.72 -11.87 16.46
CA ALA A 38 9.65 -10.43 16.22
C ALA A 38 11.01 -9.71 16.36
N GLU A 39 11.84 -10.10 17.33
CA GLU A 39 13.18 -9.51 17.52
C GLU A 39 14.14 -9.79 16.36
N ASP A 40 14.12 -11.01 15.81
CA ASP A 40 14.95 -11.38 14.65
C ASP A 40 14.48 -10.66 13.39
N LEU A 41 13.16 -10.46 13.27
CA LEU A 41 12.56 -9.69 12.19
C LEU A 41 12.96 -8.22 12.25
N VAL A 42 12.88 -7.59 13.44
CA VAL A 42 13.36 -6.22 13.68
C VAL A 42 14.83 -6.10 13.30
N ARG A 43 15.67 -7.06 13.72
CA ARG A 43 17.11 -7.07 13.36
C ARG A 43 17.31 -7.17 11.85
N SER A 44 16.55 -8.04 11.18
CA SER A 44 16.65 -8.24 9.73
C SER A 44 16.25 -7.01 8.94
N ILE A 45 15.16 -6.33 9.33
CA ILE A 45 14.73 -5.07 8.70
C ILE A 45 15.77 -3.97 8.93
N ARG A 46 16.28 -3.82 10.16
CA ARG A 46 17.30 -2.82 10.51
C ARG A 46 18.60 -3.00 9.73
N ASN A 47 18.98 -4.23 9.42
CA ASN A 47 20.17 -4.51 8.60
C ASN A 47 20.03 -4.06 7.14
N CYS A 48 18.82 -3.73 6.69
CA CYS A 48 18.58 -3.12 5.38
C CYS A 48 18.69 -1.59 5.39
N GLN A 49 18.91 -0.94 6.54
CA GLN A 49 19.12 0.51 6.59
C GLN A 49 20.53 0.87 6.12
N ASN A 50 20.63 1.73 5.12
CA ASN A 50 21.88 2.21 4.56
C ASN A 50 22.37 3.49 5.25
N ALA A 51 23.65 3.85 5.00
CA ALA A 51 24.29 5.02 5.58
C ALA A 51 23.64 6.36 5.16
N ASP A 52 22.94 6.40 4.03
CA ASP A 52 22.17 7.57 3.59
C ASP A 52 20.84 7.74 4.35
N GLY A 53 20.47 6.77 5.19
CA GLY A 53 19.28 6.76 6.03
C GLY A 53 18.09 5.98 5.44
N GLY A 54 18.09 5.71 4.13
CA GLY A 54 17.05 4.93 3.47
C GLY A 54 17.21 3.43 3.70
N PHE A 55 16.21 2.66 3.29
CA PHE A 55 16.26 1.20 3.31
C PHE A 55 16.23 0.65 1.90
N SER A 56 16.78 -0.55 1.76
CA SER A 56 16.73 -1.37 0.55
C SER A 56 15.94 -2.67 0.79
N GLU A 57 15.57 -3.37 -0.28
CA GLU A 57 14.84 -4.64 -0.15
C GLU A 57 15.65 -5.70 0.60
N GLN A 58 16.97 -5.70 0.38
CA GLN A 58 17.93 -6.61 1.01
C GLN A 58 19.20 -5.86 1.43
N PRO A 59 19.94 -6.35 2.45
CA PRO A 59 21.17 -5.70 2.88
C PRO A 59 22.19 -5.55 1.74
N GLY A 60 22.76 -4.36 1.62
CA GLY A 60 23.78 -4.04 0.61
C GLY A 60 23.23 -3.62 -0.76
N GLN A 61 21.91 -3.57 -0.93
CA GLN A 61 21.27 -2.95 -2.09
C GLN A 61 21.09 -1.43 -1.89
N LEU A 62 20.73 -0.72 -2.96
CA LEU A 62 20.51 0.73 -2.91
C LEU A 62 19.20 1.07 -2.20
N SER A 63 19.21 2.20 -1.49
CA SER A 63 18.02 2.75 -0.85
C SER A 63 17.00 3.22 -1.88
N ASP A 64 15.72 3.04 -1.58
CA ASP A 64 14.61 3.67 -2.29
C ASP A 64 13.41 3.92 -1.35
N VAL A 65 12.45 4.74 -1.79
CA VAL A 65 11.27 5.12 -0.99
C VAL A 65 10.35 3.92 -0.78
N PHE A 66 10.28 2.98 -1.73
CA PHE A 66 9.44 1.80 -1.63
C PHE A 66 9.89 0.87 -0.48
N ALA A 67 11.16 0.50 -0.45
CA ALA A 67 11.73 -0.32 0.62
C ALA A 67 11.77 0.45 1.95
N THR A 68 12.01 1.77 1.91
CA THR A 68 11.94 2.64 3.11
C THR A 68 10.54 2.65 3.72
N TYR A 69 9.49 2.74 2.90
CA TYR A 69 8.10 2.59 3.35
C TYR A 69 7.86 1.22 4.00
N CYS A 70 8.22 0.15 3.29
CA CYS A 70 8.01 -1.21 3.79
C CYS A 70 8.71 -1.43 5.15
N ALA A 71 9.95 -0.96 5.28
CA ALA A 71 10.72 -1.08 6.51
C ALA A 71 10.17 -0.23 7.66
N THR A 72 9.85 1.04 7.42
CA THR A 72 9.41 1.96 8.48
C THR A 72 8.04 1.58 9.03
N VAL A 73 7.08 1.21 8.18
CA VAL A 73 5.77 0.72 8.61
C VAL A 73 5.89 -0.62 9.32
N SER A 74 6.70 -1.56 8.81
CA SER A 74 6.94 -2.85 9.49
C SER A 74 7.53 -2.66 10.89
N LEU A 75 8.52 -1.78 11.04
CA LEU A 75 9.11 -1.47 12.34
C LEU A 75 8.07 -0.86 13.28
N ARG A 76 7.23 0.06 12.79
CA ARG A 76 6.13 0.64 13.58
C ARG A 76 5.15 -0.43 14.06
N LEU A 77 4.76 -1.37 13.21
CA LEU A 77 3.89 -2.50 13.56
C LEU A 77 4.53 -3.46 14.57
N LEU A 78 5.87 -3.51 14.61
CA LEU A 78 6.65 -4.28 15.58
C LEU A 78 6.97 -3.49 16.85
N ASN A 79 6.41 -2.28 17.02
CA ASN A 79 6.74 -1.36 18.11
C ASN A 79 8.27 -1.10 18.22
N SER A 80 8.90 -0.89 17.06
CA SER A 80 10.34 -0.65 16.90
C SER A 80 10.59 0.51 15.95
N GLU A 81 11.83 0.95 15.89
CA GLU A 81 12.27 2.09 15.07
C GLU A 81 13.49 1.73 14.21
N PRO A 82 13.78 2.49 13.14
CA PRO A 82 15.05 2.41 12.43
C PRO A 82 16.27 2.54 13.35
N LEU A 83 17.45 2.10 12.91
CA LEU A 83 18.69 2.33 13.65
C LEU A 83 19.03 3.81 13.77
N ASN A 84 18.72 4.57 12.72
CA ASN A 84 18.84 6.02 12.71
C ASN A 84 17.54 6.65 12.16
N PRO A 85 16.55 6.95 13.03
CA PRO A 85 15.27 7.51 12.61
C PRO A 85 15.41 8.88 11.93
N GLN A 86 16.27 9.76 12.46
CA GLN A 86 16.47 11.09 11.87
C GLN A 86 17.08 11.02 10.47
N ALA A 87 18.09 10.18 10.25
CA ALA A 87 18.64 9.99 8.91
C ALA A 87 17.60 9.43 7.93
N CYS A 88 16.68 8.59 8.41
CA CYS A 88 15.57 8.08 7.61
C CYS A 88 14.58 9.20 7.22
N ILE A 89 14.19 10.04 8.17
CA ILE A 89 13.36 11.23 7.92
C ILE A 89 14.04 12.15 6.90
N ASP A 90 15.34 12.40 7.06
CA ASP A 90 16.12 13.23 6.14
C ASP A 90 16.21 12.60 4.75
N TYR A 91 16.38 11.29 4.66
CA TYR A 91 16.38 10.55 3.38
C TYR A 91 15.06 10.73 2.64
N VAL A 92 13.94 10.46 3.29
CA VAL A 92 12.61 10.57 2.68
C VAL A 92 12.34 12.01 2.24
N ASN A 93 12.65 13.01 3.08
CA ASN A 93 12.47 14.42 2.73
C ASN A 93 13.38 14.89 1.58
N ARG A 94 14.57 14.31 1.39
CA ARG A 94 15.41 14.56 0.20
C ARG A 94 14.79 14.03 -1.10
N CYS A 95 13.83 13.11 -1.03
CA CYS A 95 13.09 12.64 -2.19
C CYS A 95 11.94 13.58 -2.60
N GLN A 96 11.63 14.61 -1.82
CA GLN A 96 10.61 15.60 -2.17
C GLN A 96 11.14 16.59 -3.22
N ASN A 97 10.37 16.78 -4.29
CA ASN A 97 10.71 17.67 -5.39
C ASN A 97 10.03 19.04 -5.26
N PRO A 98 10.45 20.06 -6.05
CA PRO A 98 9.85 21.39 -6.03
C PRO A 98 8.35 21.46 -6.40
N ASP A 99 7.82 20.42 -7.06
CA ASP A 99 6.39 20.30 -7.35
C ASP A 99 5.56 19.78 -6.16
N GLY A 100 6.22 19.48 -5.04
CA GLY A 100 5.63 19.01 -3.79
C GLY A 100 5.49 17.49 -3.70
N GLY A 101 5.58 16.77 -4.82
CA GLY A 101 5.55 15.30 -4.84
C GLY A 101 6.91 14.68 -4.49
N PHE A 102 6.94 13.35 -4.39
CA PHE A 102 8.16 12.59 -4.13
C PHE A 102 8.47 11.62 -5.27
N GLY A 103 9.75 11.48 -5.58
CA GLY A 103 10.26 10.39 -6.43
C GLY A 103 10.74 9.20 -5.61
N ASN A 104 11.02 8.06 -6.27
CA ASN A 104 11.50 6.86 -5.58
C ASN A 104 12.88 7.01 -4.92
N VAL A 105 13.71 7.91 -5.45
CA VAL A 105 15.03 8.25 -4.93
C VAL A 105 15.24 9.76 -5.07
N PRO A 106 16.19 10.37 -4.34
CA PRO A 106 16.45 11.80 -4.44
C PRO A 106 16.68 12.26 -5.88
N GLY A 107 15.94 13.28 -6.30
CA GLY A 107 16.02 13.87 -7.65
C GLY A 107 15.30 13.09 -8.76
N LEU A 108 14.72 11.92 -8.49
CA LEU A 108 13.83 11.26 -9.44
C LEU A 108 12.49 11.99 -9.50
N ARG A 109 11.86 12.02 -10.68
CA ARG A 109 10.56 12.68 -10.89
C ARG A 109 9.50 12.22 -9.90
N SER A 110 8.61 13.13 -9.53
CA SER A 110 7.47 12.85 -8.65
C SER A 110 6.41 11.99 -9.35
N ASP A 111 5.82 11.07 -8.58
CA ASP A 111 4.57 10.39 -8.93
C ASP A 111 3.73 10.15 -7.66
N ILE A 112 2.43 9.86 -7.83
CA ILE A 112 1.52 9.74 -6.69
C ILE A 112 1.79 8.49 -5.86
N TRP A 113 2.40 7.46 -6.46
CA TRP A 113 2.81 6.26 -5.77
C TRP A 113 3.87 6.57 -4.73
N HIS A 114 5.04 7.08 -5.14
CA HIS A 114 6.13 7.39 -4.23
C HIS A 114 5.81 8.57 -3.31
N THR A 115 4.97 9.52 -3.76
CA THR A 115 4.41 10.56 -2.88
C THR A 115 3.63 9.94 -1.72
N ASN A 116 2.75 8.97 -1.99
CA ASN A 116 2.02 8.27 -0.93
C ASN A 116 2.96 7.52 0.01
N LEU A 117 3.86 6.69 -0.54
CA LEU A 117 4.79 5.87 0.25
C LEU A 117 5.72 6.72 1.13
N ALA A 118 6.19 7.87 0.63
CA ALA A 118 6.98 8.82 1.41
C ALA A 118 6.18 9.44 2.56
N VAL A 119 4.93 9.86 2.31
CA VAL A 119 4.04 10.41 3.34
C VAL A 119 3.76 9.37 4.42
N LEU A 120 3.51 8.12 4.03
CA LEU A 120 3.27 7.03 5.00
C LEU A 120 4.53 6.66 5.78
N SER A 121 5.71 6.67 5.14
CA SER A 121 7.00 6.52 5.83
C SER A 121 7.18 7.58 6.91
N LEU A 122 6.98 8.85 6.54
CA LEU A 122 7.12 9.99 7.47
C LEU A 122 6.10 9.90 8.59
N HIS A 123 4.86 9.51 8.30
CA HIS A 123 3.82 9.27 9.31
C HIS A 123 4.21 8.15 10.28
N ALA A 124 4.75 7.02 9.79
CA ALA A 124 5.23 5.93 10.63
C ALA A 124 6.43 6.34 11.52
N LEU A 125 7.23 7.30 11.06
CA LEU A 125 8.35 7.93 11.78
C LEU A 125 7.92 9.11 12.68
N GLU A 126 6.62 9.39 12.78
CA GLU A 126 6.07 10.51 13.55
C GLU A 126 6.64 11.88 13.09
N ALA A 127 6.88 12.02 11.78
CA ALA A 127 7.43 13.18 11.11
C ALA A 127 6.49 13.71 10.00
N GLU A 128 6.80 14.89 9.46
CA GLU A 128 6.04 15.52 8.37
C GLU A 128 6.90 15.74 7.12
N PRO A 129 6.28 15.77 5.92
CA PRO A 129 6.93 16.25 4.70
C PRO A 129 7.47 17.68 4.86
N ALA A 130 8.65 17.95 4.31
CA ALA A 130 9.25 19.28 4.31
C ALA A 130 8.32 20.36 3.70
N ASP A 131 7.62 20.03 2.62
CA ASP A 131 6.52 20.83 2.08
C ASP A 131 5.19 20.06 2.06
N LYS A 132 4.53 20.01 3.22
CA LYS A 132 3.20 19.40 3.37
C LYS A 132 2.12 20.02 2.47
N ARG A 133 2.22 21.31 2.14
CA ARG A 133 1.26 21.99 1.26
C ARG A 133 1.48 21.57 -0.20
N GLY A 134 2.74 21.42 -0.60
CA GLY A 134 3.14 20.85 -1.88
C GLY A 134 2.59 19.45 -2.10
N VAL A 135 2.68 18.56 -1.10
CA VAL A 135 2.10 17.20 -1.19
C VAL A 135 0.61 17.25 -1.52
N PHE A 136 -0.14 18.10 -0.80
CA PHE A 136 -1.57 18.27 -1.05
C PHE A 136 -1.85 18.78 -2.46
N ALA A 137 -1.09 19.79 -2.91
CA ALA A 137 -1.23 20.36 -4.25
C ALA A 137 -0.91 19.32 -5.35
N PHE A 138 0.17 18.55 -5.18
CA PHE A 138 0.57 17.49 -6.11
C PHE A 138 -0.51 16.41 -6.22
N ALA A 139 -1.02 15.91 -5.09
CA ALA A 139 -2.09 14.92 -5.07
C ALA A 139 -3.35 15.40 -5.81
N LEU A 140 -3.72 16.67 -5.65
CA LEU A 140 -4.85 17.26 -6.39
C LEU A 140 -4.54 17.46 -7.87
N ALA A 141 -3.31 17.80 -8.24
CA ALA A 141 -2.90 17.93 -9.65
C ALA A 141 -2.98 16.59 -10.41
N CYS A 142 -2.89 15.46 -9.71
CA CYS A 142 -3.11 14.13 -10.29
C CYS A 142 -4.58 13.81 -10.58
N ARG A 143 -5.53 14.62 -10.10
CA ARG A 143 -6.97 14.38 -10.30
C ARG A 143 -7.38 14.65 -11.74
N CYS A 144 -8.11 13.71 -12.32
CA CYS A 144 -8.66 13.80 -13.67
C CYS A 144 -10.09 14.36 -13.67
N ALA A 145 -10.53 14.87 -14.83
CA ALA A 145 -11.86 15.48 -14.99
C ALA A 145 -13.02 14.49 -14.76
N ASP A 146 -12.77 13.20 -14.97
CA ASP A 146 -13.73 12.11 -14.75
C ASP A 146 -13.81 11.63 -13.28
N GLY A 147 -13.01 12.23 -12.39
CA GLY A 147 -13.05 11.98 -10.95
C GLY A 147 -11.98 11.01 -10.44
N GLY A 148 -11.38 10.18 -11.30
CA GLY A 148 -10.24 9.33 -10.95
C GLY A 148 -8.95 10.13 -10.76
N PHE A 149 -7.89 9.48 -10.26
CA PHE A 149 -6.55 10.07 -10.23
C PHE A 149 -5.58 9.25 -11.08
N SER A 150 -4.60 9.96 -11.62
CA SER A 150 -3.54 9.44 -12.47
C SER A 150 -2.21 9.39 -11.73
N ASN A 151 -1.27 8.60 -12.24
CA ASN A 151 0.03 8.45 -11.57
C ASN A 151 0.84 9.75 -11.54
N MET A 152 0.70 10.58 -12.58
CA MET A 152 1.30 11.89 -12.72
C MET A 152 0.29 12.82 -13.40
N PRO A 153 0.30 14.14 -13.11
CA PRO A 153 -0.61 15.09 -13.73
C PRO A 153 -0.66 14.97 -15.27
N GLY A 154 -1.86 14.89 -15.82
CA GLY A 154 -2.09 14.78 -17.27
C GLY A 154 -2.07 13.36 -17.83
N LEU A 155 -1.81 12.33 -17.03
CA LEU A 155 -1.94 10.93 -17.46
C LEU A 155 -3.38 10.41 -17.28
N PRO A 156 -3.74 9.26 -17.91
CA PRO A 156 -5.03 8.62 -17.66
C PRO A 156 -5.15 8.12 -16.21
N PRO A 157 -6.36 8.16 -15.61
CA PRO A 157 -6.57 7.66 -14.26
C PRO A 157 -6.61 6.13 -14.21
N ASP A 158 -6.29 5.60 -13.03
CA ASP A 158 -6.34 4.17 -12.71
C ASP A 158 -6.66 3.95 -11.22
N THR A 159 -7.07 2.73 -10.87
CA THR A 159 -7.50 2.43 -9.49
C THR A 159 -6.36 2.52 -8.48
N PHE A 160 -5.12 2.28 -8.91
CA PHE A 160 -3.96 2.29 -8.03
C PHE A 160 -3.63 3.72 -7.63
N SER A 161 -3.49 4.59 -8.63
CA SER A 161 -3.22 6.02 -8.47
C SER A 161 -4.34 6.72 -7.71
N THR A 162 -5.60 6.34 -7.96
CA THR A 162 -6.77 6.83 -7.22
C THR A 162 -6.67 6.50 -5.74
N TYR A 163 -6.35 5.26 -5.41
CA TYR A 163 -6.14 4.87 -4.02
C TYR A 163 -4.98 5.61 -3.36
N ARG A 164 -3.81 5.66 -4.01
CA ARG A 164 -2.62 6.35 -3.50
C ARG A 164 -2.89 7.83 -3.25
N ALA A 165 -3.66 8.49 -4.11
CA ALA A 165 -4.08 9.88 -3.90
C ALA A 165 -5.03 10.02 -2.69
N VAL A 166 -6.07 9.19 -2.60
CA VAL A 166 -7.05 9.22 -1.49
C VAL A 166 -6.38 8.92 -0.14
N SER A 167 -5.54 7.88 -0.08
CA SER A 167 -4.74 7.55 1.11
C SER A 167 -3.83 8.72 1.51
N THR A 168 -3.14 9.36 0.56
CA THR A 168 -2.29 10.53 0.83
C THR A 168 -3.09 11.67 1.44
N LEU A 169 -4.26 12.01 0.89
CA LEU A 169 -5.13 13.04 1.44
C LEU A 169 -5.59 12.68 2.86
N GLY A 170 -5.95 11.42 3.09
CA GLY A 170 -6.32 10.90 4.41
C GLY A 170 -5.20 11.02 5.43
N ALA A 171 -3.98 10.62 5.07
CA ALA A 171 -2.78 10.74 5.92
C ALA A 171 -2.44 12.20 6.25
N LEU A 172 -2.75 13.15 5.35
CA LEU A 172 -2.63 14.59 5.62
C LEU A 172 -3.79 15.17 6.47
N GLY A 173 -4.76 14.35 6.88
CA GLY A 173 -5.97 14.79 7.58
C GLY A 173 -6.88 15.65 6.71
N LYS A 174 -6.81 15.51 5.38
CA LYS A 174 -7.60 16.28 4.41
C LYS A 174 -8.73 15.44 3.86
N ARG A 175 -9.90 16.06 3.71
CA ARG A 175 -11.05 15.46 3.03
C ARG A 175 -11.03 15.86 1.56
N LEU A 176 -11.25 14.89 0.68
CA LEU A 176 -11.40 15.15 -0.74
C LEU A 176 -12.70 15.95 -0.99
N ALA A 177 -12.61 17.04 -1.74
CA ALA A 177 -13.80 17.75 -2.22
C ALA A 177 -14.44 16.99 -3.39
N HIS A 178 -15.77 17.08 -3.55
CA HIS A 178 -16.51 16.41 -4.65
C HIS A 178 -16.24 14.90 -4.71
N VAL A 179 -16.36 14.21 -3.56
CA VAL A 179 -16.14 12.75 -3.44
C VAL A 179 -16.99 11.94 -4.41
N THR A 180 -18.22 12.40 -4.68
CA THR A 180 -19.18 11.71 -5.56
C THR A 180 -18.60 11.35 -6.93
N ALA A 181 -17.87 12.27 -7.57
CA ALA A 181 -17.27 11.99 -8.88
C ALA A 181 -16.24 10.85 -8.81
N THR A 182 -15.42 10.80 -7.75
CA THR A 182 -14.43 9.74 -7.54
C THR A 182 -15.09 8.41 -7.20
N VAL A 183 -16.15 8.43 -6.37
CA VAL A 183 -16.95 7.24 -6.04
C VAL A 183 -17.65 6.67 -7.27
N ASP A 184 -18.27 7.53 -8.08
CA ASP A 184 -18.97 7.12 -9.30
C ASP A 184 -17.99 6.55 -10.33
N TRP A 185 -16.81 7.17 -10.47
CA TRP A 185 -15.74 6.67 -11.33
C TRP A 185 -15.27 5.27 -10.89
N LEU A 186 -15.00 5.06 -9.60
CA LEU A 186 -14.61 3.76 -9.06
C LEU A 186 -15.70 2.71 -9.31
N ARG A 187 -16.96 3.05 -8.99
CA ARG A 187 -18.10 2.17 -9.23
C ARG A 187 -18.25 1.84 -10.71
N ALA A 188 -18.01 2.77 -11.63
CA ALA A 188 -18.08 2.50 -13.07
C ALA A 188 -17.11 1.40 -13.54
N LEU A 189 -16.02 1.17 -12.79
CA LEU A 189 -15.05 0.09 -13.07
C LEU A 189 -15.43 -1.27 -12.50
N GLN A 190 -16.49 -1.35 -11.67
CA GLN A 190 -16.89 -2.61 -11.07
C GLN A 190 -17.68 -3.48 -12.05
N ASP A 191 -17.19 -4.70 -12.24
CA ASP A 191 -17.88 -5.76 -12.96
C ASP A 191 -19.00 -6.37 -12.10
N PRO A 192 -20.17 -6.72 -12.67
CA PRO A 192 -21.24 -7.40 -11.94
C PRO A 192 -20.82 -8.73 -11.29
N SER A 193 -19.75 -9.38 -11.76
CA SER A 193 -19.21 -10.58 -11.13
C SER A 193 -18.37 -10.31 -9.88
N GLY A 194 -18.29 -9.05 -9.41
CA GLY A 194 -17.54 -8.65 -8.21
C GLY A 194 -16.29 -7.77 -8.44
N PRO A 195 -15.32 -8.17 -9.28
CA PRO A 195 -14.02 -7.50 -9.37
C PRO A 195 -14.10 -6.14 -10.06
N PHE A 196 -13.02 -5.37 -9.92
CA PHE A 196 -12.84 -4.10 -10.61
C PHE A 196 -11.83 -4.23 -11.75
N LEU A 197 -12.05 -3.45 -12.80
CA LEU A 197 -11.04 -3.19 -13.82
C LEU A 197 -9.93 -2.31 -13.23
N TYR A 198 -8.70 -2.50 -13.69
CA TYR A 198 -7.58 -1.59 -13.34
C TYR A 198 -7.82 -0.15 -13.82
N ARG A 199 -8.36 -0.02 -15.04
CA ARG A 199 -8.77 1.25 -15.66
C ARG A 199 -9.81 0.96 -16.76
N PRO A 200 -10.53 1.98 -17.26
CA PRO A 200 -11.52 1.78 -18.33
C PRO A 200 -10.94 0.99 -19.52
N GLY A 201 -11.66 -0.05 -19.95
CA GLY A 201 -11.28 -0.88 -21.11
C GLY A 201 -10.08 -1.81 -20.88
N ARG A 202 -9.65 -2.07 -19.64
CA ARG A 202 -8.60 -3.05 -19.32
C ARG A 202 -9.14 -4.27 -18.59
N ALA A 203 -8.26 -5.22 -18.30
CA ALA A 203 -8.60 -6.45 -17.60
C ALA A 203 -9.00 -6.20 -16.14
N ARG A 204 -9.79 -7.14 -15.61
CA ARG A 204 -10.07 -7.29 -14.18
C ARG A 204 -8.74 -7.52 -13.45
N SER A 205 -8.58 -6.92 -12.28
CA SER A 205 -7.33 -6.96 -11.51
C SER A 205 -7.62 -7.24 -10.04
N LEU A 206 -6.90 -8.20 -9.45
CA LEU A 206 -7.02 -8.50 -8.02
C LEU A 206 -6.57 -7.30 -7.17
N VAL A 207 -5.36 -6.78 -7.43
CA VAL A 207 -4.85 -5.54 -6.82
C VAL A 207 -5.77 -4.36 -7.12
N GLY A 208 -6.29 -4.25 -8.34
CA GLY A 208 -7.20 -3.17 -8.72
C GLY A 208 -8.54 -3.22 -7.97
N THR A 209 -9.00 -4.43 -7.65
CA THR A 209 -10.19 -4.68 -6.84
C THR A 209 -9.96 -4.22 -5.40
N TYR A 210 -8.84 -4.63 -4.78
CA TYR A 210 -8.45 -4.14 -3.46
C TYR A 210 -8.36 -2.62 -3.41
N MET A 211 -7.57 -2.01 -4.31
CA MET A 211 -7.34 -0.56 -4.31
C MET A 211 -8.64 0.23 -4.53
N ALA A 212 -9.55 -0.27 -5.38
CA ALA A 212 -10.85 0.36 -5.59
C ALA A 212 -11.75 0.26 -4.35
N ILE A 213 -11.83 -0.93 -3.73
CA ILE A 213 -12.62 -1.16 -2.52
C ILE A 213 -12.06 -0.35 -1.35
N ALA A 214 -10.75 -0.33 -1.16
CA ALA A 214 -10.07 0.47 -0.15
C ALA A 214 -10.32 1.97 -0.37
N SER A 215 -10.27 2.45 -1.62
CA SER A 215 -10.61 3.85 -1.94
C SER A 215 -12.06 4.17 -1.58
N LEU A 216 -13.02 3.32 -1.96
CA LEU A 216 -14.44 3.51 -1.61
C LEU A 216 -14.62 3.54 -0.09
N TYR A 217 -13.94 2.64 0.62
CA TYR A 217 -13.98 2.58 2.09
C TYR A 217 -13.46 3.87 2.73
N LEU A 218 -12.30 4.38 2.29
CA LEU A 218 -11.73 5.64 2.77
C LEU A 218 -12.59 6.87 2.43
N LEU A 219 -13.42 6.77 1.39
CA LEU A 219 -14.38 7.79 0.97
C LEU A 219 -15.77 7.61 1.60
N ASP A 220 -15.88 6.77 2.63
CA ASP A 220 -17.14 6.45 3.32
C ASP A 220 -18.24 5.98 2.36
N SER A 221 -17.86 5.09 1.45
CA SER A 221 -18.71 4.55 0.39
C SER A 221 -18.49 3.04 0.22
N GLU A 222 -19.37 2.41 -0.55
CA GLU A 222 -19.34 0.97 -0.78
C GLU A 222 -19.34 0.61 -2.28
N PRO A 223 -18.77 -0.55 -2.65
CA PRO A 223 -18.94 -1.14 -3.97
C PRO A 223 -20.43 -1.36 -4.32
N LYS A 224 -20.75 -1.42 -5.62
CA LYS A 224 -22.09 -1.79 -6.11
C LYS A 224 -22.41 -3.27 -5.82
N PHE A 225 -21.41 -4.14 -5.94
CA PHE A 225 -21.54 -5.59 -5.81
C PHE A 225 -20.60 -6.14 -4.73
N PRO A 226 -20.83 -5.82 -3.44
CA PRO A 226 -19.90 -6.17 -2.36
C PRO A 226 -19.86 -7.67 -2.07
N GLU A 227 -20.98 -8.38 -2.16
CA GLU A 227 -21.04 -9.83 -1.90
C GLU A 227 -20.39 -10.62 -3.03
N GLU A 228 -20.59 -10.20 -4.27
CA GLU A 228 -19.94 -10.77 -5.44
C GLU A 228 -18.42 -10.52 -5.39
N ALA A 229 -17.98 -9.35 -4.91
CA ALA A 229 -16.57 -9.09 -4.67
C ALA A 229 -15.98 -10.04 -3.62
N LYS A 230 -16.68 -10.28 -2.49
CA LYS A 230 -16.24 -11.26 -1.47
C LYS A 230 -16.13 -12.66 -2.07
N GLN A 231 -17.15 -13.11 -2.80
CA GLN A 231 -17.16 -14.43 -3.44
C GLN A 231 -16.02 -14.56 -4.46
N TRP A 232 -15.81 -13.55 -5.29
CA TRP A 232 -14.75 -13.55 -6.30
C TRP A 232 -13.35 -13.57 -5.67
N VAL A 233 -13.11 -12.80 -4.61
CA VAL A 233 -11.84 -12.84 -3.86
C VAL A 233 -11.65 -14.21 -3.22
N ALA A 234 -12.69 -14.81 -2.64
CA ALA A 234 -12.60 -16.13 -2.02
C ALA A 234 -12.17 -17.24 -3.00
N LEU A 235 -12.50 -17.13 -4.31
CA LEU A 235 -12.04 -18.06 -5.33
C LEU A 235 -10.51 -18.09 -5.51
N HIS A 236 -9.80 -17.08 -5.01
CA HIS A 236 -8.35 -17.00 -5.09
C HIS A 236 -7.66 -17.79 -3.98
N GLN A 237 -8.38 -18.19 -2.93
CA GLN A 237 -7.84 -19.00 -1.84
C GLN A 237 -7.45 -20.41 -2.33
N LYS A 238 -6.31 -20.92 -1.87
CA LYS A 238 -5.80 -22.25 -2.22
C LYS A 238 -5.98 -23.23 -1.07
N GLU A 239 -5.83 -24.52 -1.37
CA GLU A 239 -5.85 -25.59 -0.36
C GLU A 239 -4.78 -25.39 0.72
N ASP A 240 -3.67 -24.75 0.36
CA ASP A 240 -2.63 -24.43 1.31
C ASP A 240 -2.97 -23.24 2.20
N GLY A 241 -4.12 -22.59 2.05
CA GLY A 241 -4.56 -21.43 2.84
C GLY A 241 -4.02 -20.09 2.39
N GLY A 242 -3.03 -20.06 1.49
CA GLY A 242 -2.58 -18.83 0.83
C GLY A 242 -3.50 -18.41 -0.33
N PHE A 243 -3.19 -17.30 -0.97
CA PHE A 243 -3.89 -16.82 -2.16
C PHE A 243 -2.99 -16.79 -3.39
N GLY A 244 -3.61 -16.82 -4.56
CA GLY A 244 -2.92 -16.67 -5.83
C GLY A 244 -3.89 -16.59 -7.01
N PRO A 245 -3.37 -16.35 -8.23
CA PRO A 245 -4.19 -16.32 -9.45
C PRO A 245 -5.10 -17.55 -9.61
N LEU A 246 -6.20 -17.39 -10.35
CA LEU A 246 -7.12 -18.49 -10.61
C LEU A 246 -6.41 -19.59 -11.42
N GLY A 247 -6.56 -20.84 -11.00
CA GLY A 247 -5.94 -22.00 -11.65
C GLY A 247 -4.44 -22.19 -11.39
N THR A 248 -3.83 -21.45 -10.46
CA THR A 248 -2.42 -21.61 -10.06
C THR A 248 -2.30 -22.05 -8.60
N THR A 249 -1.08 -22.31 -8.13
CA THR A 249 -0.76 -22.39 -6.69
C THR A 249 -0.68 -21.00 -6.07
N SER A 250 -0.55 -20.91 -4.75
CA SER A 250 -0.21 -19.68 -4.05
C SER A 250 1.09 -19.11 -4.61
N ALA A 251 1.11 -17.81 -4.87
CA ALA A 251 2.14 -17.17 -5.69
C ALA A 251 3.08 -16.30 -4.83
N THR A 252 2.56 -15.19 -4.29
CA THR A 252 3.33 -14.24 -3.50
C THR A 252 2.54 -13.76 -2.28
N THR A 253 3.25 -13.11 -1.35
CA THR A 253 2.68 -12.44 -0.18
C THR A 253 1.76 -11.27 -0.57
N ASP A 254 1.90 -10.71 -1.77
CA ASP A 254 1.04 -9.63 -2.30
C ASP A 254 -0.39 -10.10 -2.59
N GLU A 255 -0.57 -11.29 -3.18
CA GLU A 255 -1.92 -11.79 -3.43
C GLU A 255 -2.65 -12.14 -2.12
N SER A 256 -1.96 -12.74 -1.14
CA SER A 256 -2.52 -13.00 0.19
C SER A 256 -2.95 -11.72 0.87
N PHE A 257 -2.06 -10.74 0.96
CA PHE A 257 -2.35 -9.42 1.50
C PHE A 257 -3.55 -8.77 0.82
N THR A 258 -3.52 -8.69 -0.51
CA THR A 258 -4.60 -8.11 -1.31
C THR A 258 -5.94 -8.77 -1.00
N CYS A 259 -5.99 -10.09 -0.90
CA CYS A 259 -7.24 -10.82 -0.64
C CYS A 259 -7.72 -10.66 0.80
N ILE A 260 -6.83 -10.87 1.78
CA ILE A 260 -7.15 -10.79 3.22
C ILE A 260 -7.64 -9.38 3.55
N GLN A 261 -6.88 -8.36 3.19
CA GLN A 261 -7.25 -6.97 3.46
C GLN A 261 -8.57 -6.61 2.76
N THR A 262 -8.80 -7.03 1.50
CA THR A 262 -10.07 -6.78 0.81
C THR A 262 -11.25 -7.38 1.57
N LEU A 263 -11.15 -8.63 2.00
CA LEU A 263 -12.23 -9.30 2.75
C LEU A 263 -12.50 -8.61 4.09
N LEU A 264 -11.44 -8.24 4.81
CA LEU A 264 -11.58 -7.54 6.10
C LEU A 264 -12.15 -6.12 5.93
N ILE A 265 -11.83 -5.40 4.85
CA ILE A 265 -12.46 -4.11 4.51
C ILE A 265 -13.95 -4.30 4.25
N LEU A 266 -14.33 -5.28 3.43
CA LEU A 266 -15.73 -5.55 3.09
C LEU A 266 -16.55 -6.09 4.27
N GLN A 267 -15.90 -6.65 5.29
CA GLN A 267 -16.51 -7.04 6.57
C GLN A 267 -16.53 -5.90 7.59
N ARG A 268 -15.92 -4.75 7.26
CA ARG A 268 -15.75 -3.60 8.16
C ARG A 268 -14.96 -3.94 9.43
N SER A 269 -14.03 -4.88 9.31
CA SER A 269 -13.16 -5.33 10.40
C SER A 269 -11.90 -4.46 10.56
N LEU A 270 -11.58 -3.62 9.56
CA LEU A 270 -10.42 -2.71 9.60
C LEU A 270 -10.86 -1.26 9.78
N THR A 271 -10.06 -0.48 10.50
CA THR A 271 -10.32 0.96 10.64
C THR A 271 -9.91 1.74 9.38
N PRO A 272 -10.51 2.92 9.11
CA PRO A 272 -10.03 3.78 8.01
C PRO A 272 -8.56 4.16 8.13
N TYR A 273 -8.05 4.30 9.36
CA TYR A 273 -6.63 4.55 9.61
C TYR A 273 -5.76 3.39 9.10
N TRP A 274 -6.12 2.15 9.44
CA TRP A 274 -5.42 0.95 8.97
C TRP A 274 -5.37 0.91 7.44
N VAL A 275 -6.53 1.08 6.79
CA VAL A 275 -6.67 1.03 5.33
C VAL A 275 -5.92 2.18 4.64
N ALA A 276 -5.69 3.31 5.30
CA ALA A 276 -4.93 4.41 4.70
C ALA A 276 -3.42 4.26 4.88
N VAL A 277 -2.95 3.68 5.99
CA VAL A 277 -1.56 3.81 6.46
C VAL A 277 -0.75 2.51 6.47
N VAL A 278 -1.39 1.37 6.74
CA VAL A 278 -0.72 0.06 6.94
C VAL A 278 -0.75 -0.79 5.65
N ASN A 279 -1.06 -0.13 4.54
CA ASN A 279 -1.62 -0.69 3.32
C ASN A 279 -0.65 -1.40 2.37
#